data_AF-A0A963KJ36-F1
#
_entry.id   AF-A0A963KJ36-F1
#
_cell.length_a   1.000
_cell.length_b   1.000
_cell.length_c   1.000
_cell.angle_alpha   90.00
_cell.angle_beta   90.00
_cell.angle_gamma   90.00
#
_symmetry.space_group_name_H-M   'P 1'
#
loop_
_entity.id
_entity.type
_entity.pdbx_description
1 polymer ?
#
loop_
_entity_poly.entity_id
_entity_poly.type
_entity_poly.pdbx_seq_one_letter_code
_entity_poly.pdbx_strand_id
1 'polypeptide(L)'
;RAGARDYYATWWSAFDVQVQGERRYLGTDGTMIAEARYIGRHVGDFYGIAASGKPIDLRLAVIIGFRDGLMNGERFYYDLAGLLRQIGARTEHLRVGGLQRVAA
;
A
#
# COMPACT_ATOMS: atom_id res chain seq x y z
N ARG A 1 9.17 11.73 -6.39
CA ARG A 1 8.67 11.32 -7.73
C ARG A 1 9.09 9.88 -8.08
N ALA A 2 10.37 9.48 -7.97
CA ALA A 2 10.78 8.07 -8.15
C ALA A 2 10.15 7.12 -7.11
N GLY A 3 10.26 7.45 -5.82
CA GLY A 3 9.77 6.56 -4.75
C GLY A 3 8.27 6.21 -4.80
N ALA A 4 7.40 7.12 -5.24
CA ALA A 4 5.97 6.82 -5.42
C ALA A 4 5.74 5.84 -6.57
N ARG A 5 6.42 6.04 -7.71
CA ARG A 5 6.37 5.13 -8.85
C ARG A 5 6.85 3.72 -8.46
N ASP A 6 7.98 3.64 -7.75
CA ASP A 6 8.57 2.36 -7.36
C ASP A 6 7.68 1.62 -6.34
N TYR A 7 7.08 2.36 -5.41
CA TYR A 7 6.09 1.84 -4.47
C TYR A 7 4.88 1.23 -5.20
N TYR A 8 4.27 1.98 -6.12
CA TYR A 8 3.14 1.47 -6.91
C TYR A 8 3.53 0.31 -7.83
N ALA A 9 4.69 0.38 -8.48
CA ALA A 9 5.19 -0.69 -9.32
C ALA A 9 5.33 -1.99 -8.51
N THR A 10 5.89 -1.91 -7.30
CA THR A 10 6.00 -3.04 -6.38
C THR A 10 4.63 -3.62 -6.04
N TRP A 11 3.67 -2.77 -5.64
CA TRP A 11 2.32 -3.23 -5.28
C TRP A 11 1.62 -3.93 -6.44
N TRP A 12 1.65 -3.34 -7.64
CA TRP A 12 0.96 -3.86 -8.81
C TRP A 12 1.65 -5.07 -9.46
N SER A 13 2.94 -5.26 -9.23
CA SER A 13 3.62 -6.50 -9.61
C SER A 13 3.42 -7.61 -8.57
N ALA A 14 3.37 -7.26 -7.28
CA ALA A 14 3.31 -8.24 -6.20
C ALA A 14 1.90 -8.82 -6.00
N PHE A 15 0.86 -8.03 -6.24
CA PHE A 15 -0.52 -8.40 -5.92
C PHE A 15 -1.49 -8.06 -7.05
N ASP A 16 -2.39 -8.98 -7.38
CA ASP A 16 -3.47 -8.79 -8.38
C ASP A 16 -4.71 -8.11 -7.77
N VAL A 17 -4.48 -7.02 -7.05
CA VAL A 17 -5.49 -6.33 -6.22
C VAL A 17 -6.70 -5.88 -7.03
N GLN A 18 -7.87 -6.13 -6.45
CA GLN A 18 -9.14 -5.49 -6.77
C GLN A 18 -9.58 -4.64 -5.58
N VAL A 19 -9.99 -3.39 -5.85
CA VAL A 19 -10.52 -2.49 -4.83
C VAL A 19 -11.99 -2.82 -4.57
N GLN A 20 -12.33 -3.09 -3.32
CA GLN A 20 -13.66 -3.48 -2.87
C GLN A 20 -14.22 -2.44 -1.91
N GLY A 21 -14.95 -1.49 -2.46
CA GLY A 21 -15.51 -0.38 -1.71
C GLY A 21 -14.46 0.67 -1.37
N GLU A 22 -14.90 1.92 -1.34
CA GLU A 22 -14.07 3.06 -0.98
C GLU A 22 -14.94 4.13 -0.33
N ARG A 23 -14.42 4.77 0.71
CA ARG A 23 -15.01 5.97 1.31
C ARG A 23 -14.02 7.10 1.23
N ARG A 24 -14.48 8.29 0.84
CA ARG A 24 -13.66 9.49 0.74
C ARG A 24 -14.20 10.56 1.66
N TYR A 25 -13.29 11.24 2.35
CA TYR A 25 -13.56 12.35 3.23
C TYR A 25 -12.70 13.52 2.79
N LEU A 26 -13.33 14.62 2.40
CA LEU A 26 -12.63 15.83 1.97
C LEU A 26 -12.55 16.82 3.14
N GLY A 27 -11.32 17.19 3.50
CA GLY A 27 -11.02 18.26 4.43
C GLY A 27 -11.10 19.63 3.75
N THR A 28 -11.40 20.66 4.54
CA THR A 28 -11.47 22.05 4.07
C THR A 28 -10.10 22.65 3.74
N ASP A 29 -9.02 21.99 4.16
CA ASP A 29 -7.62 22.37 3.98
C ASP A 29 -7.00 21.80 2.68
N GLY A 30 -7.77 21.09 1.86
CA GLY A 30 -7.26 20.40 0.68
C GLY A 30 -6.60 19.05 0.99
N THR A 31 -6.87 18.47 2.16
CA THR A 31 -6.53 17.07 2.47
C THR A 31 -7.72 16.16 2.16
N MET A 32 -7.48 15.00 1.56
CA MET A 32 -8.49 13.94 1.43
C MET A 32 -8.05 12.69 2.21
N ILE A 33 -8.97 12.03 2.88
CA ILE A 33 -8.78 10.71 3.46
C ILE A 33 -9.59 9.71 2.64
N ALA A 34 -8.95 8.65 2.17
CA ALA A 34 -9.62 7.54 1.51
C ALA A 34 -9.46 6.27 2.36
N GLU A 35 -10.57 5.59 2.67
CA GLU A 35 -10.57 4.25 3.25
C GLU A 35 -10.93 3.25 2.16
N ALA A 36 -10.13 2.20 1.99
CA ALA A 36 -10.32 1.19 0.97
C ALA A 36 -10.09 -0.23 1.52
N ARG A 37 -10.61 -1.22 0.81
CA ARG A 37 -10.30 -2.63 1.01
C ARG A 37 -9.77 -3.24 -0.28
N TYR A 38 -8.60 -3.84 -0.21
CA TYR A 38 -7.92 -4.51 -1.31
C TYR A 38 -8.06 -6.02 -1.13
N ILE A 39 -8.67 -6.68 -2.12
CA ILE A 39 -8.78 -8.13 -2.19
C ILE A 39 -7.96 -8.61 -3.37
N GLY A 40 -7.17 -9.68 -3.20
CA GLY A 40 -6.37 -10.25 -4.28
C GLY A 40 -5.59 -11.47 -3.82
N ARG A 41 -4.46 -11.71 -4.48
CA ARG A 41 -3.50 -12.78 -4.28
C ARG A 41 -2.08 -12.23 -4.41
N HIS A 42 -1.16 -12.88 -3.71
CA HIS A 42 0.27 -12.64 -3.83
C HIS A 42 0.84 -13.38 -5.05
N VAL A 43 1.02 -12.65 -6.15
CA VAL A 43 1.34 -13.19 -7.49
C VAL A 43 2.77 -12.84 -7.96
N GLY A 44 3.46 -11.92 -7.29
CA GLY A 44 4.83 -11.53 -7.62
C GLY A 44 5.70 -11.39 -6.37
N ASP A 45 6.92 -10.86 -6.54
CA ASP A 45 7.81 -10.57 -5.42
C ASP A 45 7.31 -9.36 -4.62
N PHE A 46 7.21 -9.51 -3.29
CA PHE A 46 6.94 -8.41 -2.37
C PHE A 46 8.15 -8.18 -1.46
N TYR A 47 9.04 -7.27 -1.86
CA TYR A 47 10.25 -6.92 -1.10
C TYR A 47 11.11 -8.14 -0.74
N GLY A 48 11.40 -9.00 -1.71
CA GLY A 48 12.20 -10.21 -1.53
C GLY A 48 11.43 -11.42 -1.01
N ILE A 49 10.11 -11.29 -0.82
CA ILE A 49 9.22 -12.40 -0.50
C ILE A 49 8.63 -12.91 -1.81
N ALA A 50 9.04 -14.10 -2.23
CA ALA A 50 8.54 -14.71 -3.46
C ALA A 50 7.02 -14.94 -3.41
N ALA A 51 6.39 -14.86 -4.60
CA ALA A 51 4.96 -15.09 -4.77
C ALA A 51 4.51 -16.39 -4.09
N SER A 52 3.53 -16.28 -3.20
CA SER A 52 3.02 -17.42 -2.43
C SER A 52 1.69 -17.97 -2.95
N GLY A 53 1.05 -17.28 -3.90
CA GLY A 53 -0.27 -17.62 -4.45
C GLY A 53 -1.43 -17.45 -3.45
N LYS A 54 -1.13 -17.08 -2.20
CA LYS A 54 -2.10 -16.95 -1.12
C LYS A 54 -2.97 -15.71 -1.32
N PRO A 55 -4.25 -15.77 -0.92
CA PRO A 55 -5.13 -14.62 -0.97
C PRO A 55 -4.71 -13.55 0.04
N ILE A 56 -5.05 -12.30 -0.27
CA ILE A 56 -4.97 -11.18 0.63
C ILE A 56 -6.34 -10.51 0.80
N ASP A 57 -6.59 -10.01 2.00
CA ASP A 57 -7.66 -9.09 2.37
C ASP A 57 -7.04 -8.00 3.24
N LEU A 58 -6.87 -6.83 2.64
CA LEU A 58 -6.16 -5.70 3.24
C LEU A 58 -7.09 -4.50 3.35
N ARG A 59 -7.24 -3.97 4.55
CA ARG A 59 -7.85 -2.66 4.77
C ARG A 59 -6.76 -1.62 4.90
N LEU A 60 -6.97 -0.47 4.25
CA LEU A 60 -6.02 0.63 4.24
C LEU A 60 -6.74 1.97 4.34
N ALA A 61 -6.05 2.94 4.91
CA ALA A 61 -6.38 4.35 4.83
C ALA A 61 -5.26 5.09 4.10
N VAL A 62 -5.62 6.03 3.23
CA VAL A 62 -4.68 6.88 2.51
C VAL A 62 -4.99 8.33 2.82
N ILE A 63 -4.01 9.07 3.31
CA ILE A 63 -4.09 10.52 3.48
C ILE A 63 -3.43 11.18 2.28
N ILE A 64 -4.18 11.97 1.52
CA ILE A 64 -3.77 12.57 0.25
C ILE A 64 -3.79 14.09 0.38
N GLY A 65 -2.66 14.74 0.13
CA GLY A 65 -2.56 16.19 0.11
C GLY A 65 -2.75 16.74 -1.30
N PHE A 66 -3.45 17.86 -1.41
CA PHE A 66 -3.57 18.61 -2.68
C PHE A 66 -2.90 19.99 -2.57
N ARG A 67 -2.33 20.46 -3.69
CA ARG A 67 -1.83 21.82 -3.87
C ARG A 67 -2.07 22.22 -5.32
N ASP A 68 -2.62 23.41 -5.54
CA ASP A 68 -2.93 23.94 -6.87
C ASP A 68 -3.78 22.97 -7.71
N GLY A 69 -4.75 22.30 -7.06
CA GLY A 69 -5.64 21.32 -7.69
C GLY A 69 -5.01 19.97 -8.02
N LEU A 70 -3.72 19.77 -7.71
CA LEU A 70 -2.97 18.53 -7.99
C LEU A 70 -2.59 17.79 -6.71
N MET A 71 -2.50 16.47 -6.79
CA MET A 71 -1.98 15.65 -5.71
C MET A 71 -0.51 16.00 -5.46
N ASN A 72 -0.19 16.42 -4.22
CA ASN A 72 1.17 16.81 -3.82
C ASN A 72 1.90 15.70 -3.05
N GLY A 73 1.18 14.65 -2.63
CA GLY A 73 1.71 13.49 -1.95
C GLY A 73 0.62 12.69 -1.24
N GLU A 74 1.01 11.52 -0.74
CA GLU A 74 0.11 10.65 0.00
C GLU A 74 0.85 9.82 1.05
N ARG A 75 0.10 9.28 2.02
CA ARG A 75 0.60 8.36 3.03
C ARG A 75 -0.37 7.21 3.20
N PHE A 76 0.15 5.99 3.07
CA PHE A 76 -0.61 4.75 3.25
C PHE A 76 -0.49 4.26 4.70
N TYR A 77 -1.61 3.85 5.26
CA TYR A 77 -1.70 3.22 6.57
C TYR A 77 -2.43 1.89 6.42
N TYR A 78 -1.75 0.81 6.79
CA TYR A 78 -2.32 -0.54 6.77
C TYR A 78 -1.53 -1.46 7.71
N ASP A 79 -2.14 -2.57 8.11
CA ASP A 79 -1.49 -3.60 8.92
C ASP A 79 -0.53 -4.44 8.05
N LEU A 80 0.73 -3.98 7.95
CA LEU A 80 1.77 -4.72 7.25
C LEU A 80 2.01 -6.10 7.86
N ALA A 81 1.99 -6.22 9.20
CA ALA A 81 2.22 -7.52 9.85
C ALA A 81 1.08 -8.50 9.54
N GLY A 82 -0.17 -8.02 9.48
CA GLY A 82 -1.33 -8.75 8.99
C GLY A 82 -1.16 -9.23 7.56
N LEU A 83 -0.79 -8.33 6.64
CA LEU A 83 -0.52 -8.69 5.24
C LEU A 83 0.55 -9.78 5.13
N LEU A 84 1.68 -9.62 5.83
CA LEU A 84 2.77 -10.59 5.81
C LEU A 84 2.33 -11.96 6.31
N ARG A 85 1.55 -12.03 7.40
CA ARG A 85 1.00 -13.30 7.89
C ARG A 85 0.10 -13.98 6.85
N GLN A 86 -0.73 -13.21 6.13
CA GLN A 86 -1.60 -13.76 5.09
C GLN A 86 -0.81 -14.43 3.96
N ILE A 87 0.34 -13.85 3.58
CA ILE A 87 1.21 -14.41 2.54
C ILE A 87 2.21 -15.45 3.05
N GLY A 88 2.18 -15.78 4.34
CA GLY A 88 3.07 -16.78 4.97
C GLY A 88 4.45 -16.25 5.35
N ALA A 89 4.58 -14.94 5.55
CA ALA A 89 5.81 -14.27 5.91
C ALA A 89 5.67 -13.51 7.24
N ARG A 90 6.77 -12.90 7.65
CA ARG A 90 6.92 -12.02 8.83
C ARG A 90 7.92 -10.92 8.49
N THR A 91 8.00 -9.88 9.32
CA THR A 91 8.80 -8.67 9.04
C THR A 91 10.28 -8.98 8.83
N GLU A 92 10.83 -10.00 9.48
CA GLU A 92 12.23 -10.44 9.29
C GLU A 92 12.53 -10.96 7.88
N HIS A 93 11.52 -11.33 7.09
CA HIS A 93 11.69 -11.79 5.72
C HIS A 93 11.80 -10.66 4.70
N LEU A 94 11.46 -9.43 5.08
CA LEU A 94 11.51 -8.28 4.19
C LEU A 94 12.94 -7.91 3.83
N ARG A 95 13.19 -7.68 2.54
CA ARG A 95 14.43 -7.13 2.00
C ARG A 95 14.15 -5.76 1.40
N VAL A 96 14.19 -4.75 2.26
CA VAL A 96 14.03 -3.35 1.85
C VAL A 96 15.40 -2.73 1.60
N GLY A 97 15.96 -3.04 0.43
CA GLY A 97 17.12 -2.31 -0.09
C GLY A 97 16.66 -0.98 -0.68
N GLY A 98 16.35 0.03 0.17
CA GLY A 98 16.14 1.40 -0.29
C GLY A 98 14.85 2.13 0.13
N LEU A 99 13.89 1.49 0.82
CA LEU A 99 12.81 2.26 1.44
C LEU A 99 13.27 2.85 2.76
N GLN A 100 13.49 4.17 2.77
CA GLN A 100 13.61 4.92 4.02
C GLN A 100 12.36 4.65 4.87
N ARG A 101 12.58 4.28 6.14
CA ARG A 101 11.55 4.29 7.16
C ARG A 101 10.88 5.67 7.13
N VAL A 102 9.62 5.74 6.72
CA VAL A 102 8.76 6.82 7.19
C VAL A 102 8.32 6.39 8.58
N ALA A 103 9.23 6.59 9.54
CA ALA A 103 8.85 6.58 10.95
C ALA A 103 7.90 7.77 11.15
N ALA A 104 6.73 7.48 11.72
CA ALA A 104 5.86 8.48 12.29
C ALA A 104 6.57 9.21 13.45
#